data_AF-A0A6N6M556-F1
#
_entry.id   AF-A0A6N6M556-F1
#
_cell.length_a   1.000
_cell.length_b   1.000
_cell.length_c   1.000
_cell.angle_alpha   90.00
_cell.angle_beta   90.00
_cell.angle_gamma   90.00
#
_symmetry.space_group_name_H-M   'P 1'
#
loop_
_entity.id
_entity.type
_entity.pdbx_description
1 polymer ?
#
loop_
_entity_poly.entity_id
_entity_poly.type
_entity_poly.pdbx_seq_one_letter_code
_entity_poly.pdbx_strand_id
1 'polypeptide(L)'
;MVSKYKLSFLSFILLCVFSGSLVSQNTVSTIPPLTENNGQDGIKFNLKTNQVIQITAFFSAMYSGTNDIEVWISPTDTSGTPNITAPGWTQIMSPQPVVTATTGDVDTAYFNSPYLLQPGTYGVWIGSASNTAIRYHNNTAALPSSFTDGIVTIETGTGIGFGGGLPTPSFSDRELVGGLIYQPAGDDAGIAEILSPSAPDCSNDNLYVQLVNDGGDTLTSADIDWSVDGIQQNTIVWNGQLAPFGGTSDSIFIGDVSSLNQGEELKVWASNPNGSQDQLPGNDTMRFVRPSYGDLDIPGQFVLCQGERDTINTGLSFSDHMWSDGSSKTFLEIETAGQYSVTTEDISTGCIQVADFNVIEETPVNLADSVNGCTVDGGTTVSGNVQGSYQWSTGASTSFLNITETGSYWVQVTDPTGKCVSSDTVYATIYDDPEAGFTGEVNFVTVSFTDTSNNGTDILWEFGDGSSSSNENPIHVYPGEEGTYTVTQVVSNICGSDSITQTFTVSPDQVNSVGNLKEINDLKVYPNPASSQVNIALDLTERMNVSIEITDMQGRVVMMENLGDVNGKQVYNFNASDLSSGVYILNIQNRKGSIGHHTLIVE
;
A
#
# COMPACT_ATOMS: atom_id res chain seq x y z
N MET A 1 -22.64 43.01 -9.52
CA MET A 1 -22.81 41.56 -9.26
C MET A 1 -21.64 41.14 -8.37
N VAL A 2 -21.79 41.24 -7.04
CA VAL A 2 -22.15 40.15 -6.10
C VAL A 2 -21.08 39.05 -6.14
N SER A 3 -20.39 38.64 -5.08
CA SER A 3 -20.30 39.00 -3.66
C SER A 3 -19.07 38.22 -3.12
N LYS A 4 -18.19 38.84 -2.32
CA LYS A 4 -17.23 38.11 -1.46
C LYS A 4 -17.48 38.55 -0.02
N TYR A 5 -17.89 37.58 0.80
CA TYR A 5 -18.20 37.75 2.21
C TYR A 5 -16.92 37.91 3.05
N LYS A 6 -16.95 38.91 3.94
CA LYS A 6 -16.21 38.97 5.19
C LYS A 6 -16.85 38.01 6.20
N LEU A 7 -16.02 37.29 6.97
CA LEU A 7 -16.22 37.12 8.42
C LEU A 7 -14.86 36.82 9.08
N SER A 8 -14.64 37.41 10.25
CA SER A 8 -13.38 37.49 10.99
C SER A 8 -13.43 36.64 12.27
N PHE A 9 -12.28 36.08 12.68
CA PHE A 9 -11.91 35.77 14.07
C PHE A 9 -10.37 35.62 14.08
N LEU A 10 -9.57 36.64 14.42
CA LEU A 10 -9.16 37.16 15.74
C LEU A 10 -8.20 36.24 16.55
N SER A 11 -6.94 36.69 16.61
CA SER A 11 -5.89 36.48 17.63
C SER A 11 -5.35 35.09 17.95
N PHE A 12 -4.07 34.87 17.62
CA PHE A 12 -2.98 34.89 18.60
C PHE A 12 -1.66 35.20 17.88
N ILE A 13 -1.12 36.39 18.12
CA ILE A 13 0.25 36.76 17.77
C ILE A 13 1.12 36.24 18.91
N LEU A 14 1.96 35.24 18.65
CA LEU A 14 3.08 34.92 19.51
C LEU A 14 4.36 35.42 18.83
N LEU A 15 4.68 36.69 19.06
CA LEU A 15 6.02 37.22 18.89
C LEU A 15 6.88 36.60 19.99
N CYS A 16 7.60 35.52 19.71
CA CYS A 16 8.80 35.19 20.46
C CYS A 16 9.97 35.85 19.73
N VAL A 17 10.19 37.12 20.07
CA VAL A 17 11.48 37.76 19.82
C VAL A 17 12.49 37.04 20.70
N PHE A 18 13.41 36.30 20.10
CA PHE A 18 14.66 35.92 20.76
C PHE A 18 15.37 37.22 21.14
N SER A 19 15.26 37.62 22.40
CA SER A 19 16.26 38.49 23.01
C SER A 19 17.28 37.57 23.66
N GLY A 20 18.36 37.30 22.93
CA GLY A 20 19.58 36.76 23.52
C GLY A 20 19.96 37.59 24.75
N SER A 21 19.96 36.93 25.90
CA SER A 21 20.77 37.30 27.05
C SER A 21 21.76 36.13 27.13
N LEU A 22 23.07 36.30 26.97
CA LEU A 22 23.92 36.96 27.95
C LEU A 22 25.29 37.25 27.31
N VAL A 23 25.76 38.49 27.40
CA VAL A 23 27.14 38.72 27.85
C VAL A 23 27.01 39.57 29.11
N SER A 24 27.57 39.06 30.20
CA SER A 24 27.51 39.64 31.53
C SER A 24 27.94 41.09 31.54
N GLN A 25 27.02 42.02 31.82
CA GLN A 25 27.37 43.31 32.37
C GLN A 25 28.00 43.07 33.74
N ASN A 26 29.32 43.16 33.84
CA ASN A 26 29.92 43.41 35.15
C ASN A 26 29.46 44.81 35.58
N THR A 27 28.60 44.86 36.60
CA THR A 27 28.21 46.11 37.24
C THR A 27 29.48 46.71 37.83
N VAL A 28 29.92 47.85 37.32
CA VAL A 28 31.04 48.59 37.91
C VAL A 28 30.50 49.27 39.16
N SER A 29 31.13 48.99 40.30
CA SER A 29 30.84 49.67 41.57
C SER A 29 32.13 50.20 42.20
N THR A 30 31.97 51.27 42.98
CA THR A 30 32.91 51.94 43.89
C THR A 30 33.58 53.25 43.40
N ILE A 31 33.50 54.25 44.28
CA ILE A 31 34.37 55.45 44.38
C ILE A 31 35.07 55.35 45.76
N PRO A 32 36.36 55.71 45.91
CA PRO A 32 37.04 55.71 47.21
C PRO A 32 36.41 56.66 48.25
N PRO A 33 36.62 56.44 49.56
CA PRO A 33 35.98 57.23 50.62
C PRO A 33 36.36 58.71 50.54
N LEU A 34 35.34 59.57 50.60
CA LEU A 34 35.44 61.03 50.57
C LEU A 34 35.52 61.62 52.00
N THR A 35 36.14 62.79 52.19
CA THR A 35 36.27 63.50 53.50
C THR A 35 35.29 64.61 53.65
N GLU A 36 35.26 65.16 54.87
CA GLU A 36 34.37 66.24 55.29
C GLU A 36 34.28 67.42 54.31
N ASN A 37 33.04 67.90 54.13
CA ASN A 37 32.57 69.05 53.33
C ASN A 37 32.30 68.88 51.82
N ASN A 38 31.99 67.67 51.33
CA ASN A 38 31.55 67.48 49.94
C ASN A 38 30.04 67.72 49.70
N GLY A 39 29.49 68.84 50.17
CA GLY A 39 28.03 69.00 50.31
C GLY A 39 27.41 70.33 49.90
N GLN A 40 28.12 71.30 49.31
CA GLN A 40 27.48 72.52 48.78
C GLN A 40 27.66 72.70 47.27
N ASP A 41 28.76 72.19 46.68
CA ASP A 41 29.10 72.44 45.26
C ASP A 41 29.28 71.14 44.41
N GLY A 42 28.72 70.02 44.85
CA GLY A 42 28.78 68.71 44.16
C GLY A 42 30.07 67.88 44.38
N ILE A 43 30.11 66.66 43.84
CA ILE A 43 31.30 65.77 43.79
C ILE A 43 31.93 65.80 42.41
N LYS A 44 33.26 65.65 42.38
CA LYS A 44 34.08 65.73 41.17
C LYS A 44 35.10 64.60 41.15
N PHE A 45 35.26 63.94 40.01
CA PHE A 45 36.32 62.97 39.78
C PHE A 45 36.64 62.86 38.30
N ASN A 46 37.86 62.42 37.99
CA ASN A 46 38.23 62.08 36.62
C ASN A 46 37.90 60.63 36.36
N LEU A 47 37.23 60.36 35.24
CA LEU A 47 36.94 59.02 34.76
C LEU A 47 37.84 58.74 33.57
N LYS A 48 38.74 57.77 33.69
CA LYS A 48 39.62 57.33 32.61
C LYS A 48 39.22 55.93 32.20
N THR A 49 38.81 55.75 30.97
CA THR A 49 38.39 54.45 30.43
C THR A 49 39.23 54.06 29.21
N ASN A 50 39.54 52.78 29.06
CA ASN A 50 40.20 52.21 27.86
C ASN A 50 39.24 51.40 26.97
N GLN A 51 37.99 51.22 27.38
CA GLN A 51 36.91 50.58 26.62
C GLN A 51 35.68 51.51 26.58
N VAL A 52 34.72 51.19 25.72
CA VAL A 52 33.44 51.92 25.74
C VAL A 52 32.70 51.50 27.01
N ILE A 53 32.17 52.47 27.75
CA ILE A 53 31.38 52.19 28.97
C ILE A 53 30.00 52.81 28.85
N GLN A 54 29.02 52.08 29.37
CA GLN A 54 27.63 52.54 29.47
C GLN A 54 27.34 52.92 30.92
N ILE A 55 26.98 54.18 31.16
CA ILE A 55 26.54 54.67 32.47
C ILE A 55 25.01 54.67 32.50
N THR A 56 24.41 54.03 33.51
CA THR A 56 22.95 53.83 33.60
C THR A 56 22.32 54.45 34.83
N ALA A 57 23.06 54.60 35.93
CA ALA A 57 22.54 55.19 37.16
C ALA A 57 23.64 55.76 38.07
N PHE A 58 23.20 56.55 39.04
CA PHE A 58 24.02 57.03 40.14
C PHE A 58 23.32 56.79 41.48
N PHE A 59 24.07 56.29 42.46
CA PHE A 59 23.57 55.96 43.79
C PHE A 59 24.22 56.85 44.84
N SER A 60 23.40 57.40 45.74
CA SER A 60 23.88 58.16 46.90
C SER A 60 22.91 58.06 48.07
N ALA A 61 23.46 57.99 49.29
CA ALA A 61 22.71 58.32 50.49
C ALA A 61 22.44 59.84 50.52
N MET A 62 21.21 60.24 50.89
CA MET A 62 20.79 61.66 50.88
C MET A 62 20.20 62.09 52.22
N TYR A 63 20.22 63.39 52.51
CA TYR A 63 19.66 63.96 53.73
C TYR A 63 18.21 64.41 53.51
N SER A 64 17.45 64.53 54.60
CA SER A 64 16.09 65.08 54.53
C SER A 64 16.11 66.50 53.95
N GLY A 65 15.45 66.71 52.80
CA GLY A 65 15.35 68.01 52.12
C GLY A 65 16.11 68.14 50.80
N THR A 66 16.84 67.11 50.36
CA THR A 66 17.33 67.02 48.97
C THR A 66 16.15 66.77 48.03
N ASN A 67 16.00 67.59 47.00
CA ASN A 67 14.84 67.51 46.09
C ASN A 67 15.20 67.06 44.67
N ASP A 68 16.46 67.17 44.25
CA ASP A 68 16.91 66.87 42.89
C ASP A 68 18.40 66.48 42.77
N ILE A 69 18.74 65.73 41.71
CA ILE A 69 20.13 65.42 41.32
C ILE A 69 20.34 65.66 39.83
N GLU A 70 21.51 66.19 39.47
CA GLU A 70 22.02 66.33 38.10
C GLU A 70 23.46 65.83 37.96
N VAL A 71 23.83 65.47 36.72
CA VAL A 71 25.18 64.99 36.36
C VAL A 71 25.67 65.72 35.12
N TRP A 72 26.92 66.17 35.17
CA TRP A 72 27.62 66.85 34.09
C TRP A 72 28.94 66.14 33.79
N ILE A 73 29.35 66.19 32.53
CA ILE A 73 30.61 65.60 32.06
C ILE A 73 31.34 66.54 31.11
N SER A 74 32.67 66.50 31.12
CA SER A 74 33.52 67.23 30.20
C SER A 74 34.69 66.35 29.73
N PRO A 75 34.86 66.11 28.42
CA PRO A 75 36.03 65.39 27.90
C PRO A 75 37.32 66.24 27.90
N THR A 76 37.21 67.56 28.15
CA THR A 76 38.34 68.49 28.10
C THR A 76 38.81 68.93 29.49
N ASP A 77 37.95 68.88 30.50
CA ASP A 77 38.30 69.22 31.88
C ASP A 77 38.83 67.98 32.60
N THR A 78 40.16 67.80 32.58
CA THR A 78 40.85 66.66 33.20
C THR A 78 41.63 67.05 34.46
N SER A 79 41.53 68.31 34.93
CA SER A 79 42.14 68.76 36.20
C SER A 79 41.60 70.13 36.66
N GLY A 80 41.07 70.23 37.89
CA GLY A 80 40.82 71.52 38.58
C GLY A 80 39.48 71.62 39.31
N THR A 81 39.02 72.84 39.60
CA THR A 81 37.71 73.16 40.20
C THR A 81 36.65 73.32 39.10
N PRO A 82 35.80 72.32 38.83
CA PRO A 82 34.74 72.38 37.82
C PRO A 82 33.90 73.62 37.94
N ASN A 83 33.86 74.33 36.82
CA ASN A 83 32.93 75.40 36.56
C ASN A 83 32.01 74.90 35.44
N ILE A 84 30.84 74.36 35.79
CA ILE A 84 29.87 73.84 34.82
C ILE A 84 29.35 74.91 33.85
N THR A 85 29.64 76.20 34.10
CA THR A 85 29.37 77.30 33.17
C THR A 85 30.49 77.54 32.15
N ALA A 86 31.62 76.85 32.26
CA ALA A 86 32.72 76.91 31.30
C ALA A 86 32.45 76.02 30.06
N PRO A 87 33.01 76.35 28.88
CA PRO A 87 32.83 75.54 27.68
C PRO A 87 33.38 74.12 27.85
N GLY A 88 32.63 73.12 27.36
CA GLY A 88 33.03 71.71 27.38
C GLY A 88 32.26 70.85 28.38
N TRP A 89 31.62 71.46 29.37
CA TRP A 89 30.70 70.76 30.27
C TRP A 89 29.33 70.56 29.61
N THR A 90 28.88 69.31 29.59
CA THR A 90 27.58 68.91 29.07
C THR A 90 26.78 68.26 30.19
N GLN A 91 25.55 68.73 30.41
CA GLN A 91 24.62 68.08 31.32
C GLN A 91 24.12 66.79 30.67
N ILE A 92 24.44 65.65 31.28
CA ILE A 92 24.05 64.33 30.77
C ILE A 92 22.88 63.73 31.57
N MET A 93 22.58 64.32 32.72
CA MET A 93 21.36 64.06 33.47
C MET A 93 20.79 65.40 33.95
N SER A 94 19.64 65.79 33.41
CA SER A 94 18.89 66.95 33.89
C SER A 94 18.35 66.71 35.31
N PRO A 95 18.07 67.75 36.12
CA PRO A 95 17.66 67.58 37.51
C PRO A 95 16.43 66.68 37.62
N GLN A 96 16.61 65.47 38.15
CA GLN A 96 15.53 64.51 38.37
C GLN A 96 15.05 64.60 39.82
N PRO A 97 13.73 64.62 40.08
CA PRO A 97 13.20 64.64 41.44
C PRO A 97 13.51 63.32 42.16
N VAL A 98 14.00 63.42 43.38
CA VAL A 98 14.32 62.27 44.23
C VAL A 98 13.14 62.00 45.17
N VAL A 99 12.70 60.74 45.31
CA VAL A 99 11.46 60.38 46.01
C VAL A 99 11.74 60.24 47.52
N THR A 100 11.55 61.33 48.26
CA THR A 100 11.74 61.44 49.73
C THR A 100 11.02 60.32 50.53
N ALA A 101 11.37 59.93 51.78
CA ALA A 101 11.66 60.77 52.93
C ALA A 101 12.04 59.96 54.22
N THR A 102 13.32 59.92 54.62
CA THR A 102 13.80 59.94 56.02
C THR A 102 15.33 60.01 56.04
N THR A 103 15.95 60.54 57.10
CA THR A 103 17.41 60.50 57.26
C THR A 103 17.89 59.04 57.27
N GLY A 104 18.61 58.60 56.25
CA GLY A 104 19.25 57.28 56.21
C GLY A 104 18.94 56.40 54.99
N ASP A 105 18.00 56.79 54.12
CA ASP A 105 17.66 56.00 52.92
C ASP A 105 18.64 56.26 51.76
N VAL A 106 19.02 55.18 51.05
CA VAL A 106 19.80 55.22 49.81
C VAL A 106 18.81 55.31 48.65
N ASP A 107 18.99 56.28 47.74
CA ASP A 107 18.15 56.41 46.56
C ASP A 107 18.99 56.39 45.27
N THR A 108 18.36 55.92 44.19
CA THR A 108 18.97 55.69 42.88
C THR A 108 18.44 56.69 41.88
N ALA A 109 19.31 57.55 41.36
CA ALA A 109 18.99 58.42 40.25
C ALA A 109 19.35 57.70 38.93
N TYR A 110 18.33 57.26 38.21
CA TYR A 110 18.48 56.64 36.89
C TYR A 110 18.66 57.70 35.81
N PHE A 111 19.51 57.43 34.83
CA PHE A 111 19.53 58.21 33.60
C PHE A 111 18.32 57.82 32.75
N ASN A 112 17.62 58.79 32.18
CA ASN A 112 16.45 58.54 31.31
C ASN A 112 16.79 57.66 30.11
N SER A 113 18.04 57.75 29.63
CA SER A 113 18.66 56.82 28.69
C SER A 113 20.13 56.61 29.11
N PRO A 114 20.70 55.41 28.94
CA PRO A 114 22.11 55.18 29.25
C PRO A 114 23.04 56.11 28.47
N TYR A 115 24.08 56.62 29.13
CA TYR A 115 25.07 57.49 28.51
C TYR A 115 26.34 56.72 28.17
N LEU A 116 26.78 56.77 26.91
CA LEU A 116 27.95 56.03 26.43
C LEU A 116 29.19 56.91 26.44
N LEU A 117 30.27 56.42 27.07
CA LEU A 117 31.58 57.03 27.05
C LEU A 117 32.53 56.19 26.22
N GLN A 118 33.23 56.85 25.31
CA GLN A 118 34.30 56.25 24.52
C GLN A 118 35.58 56.10 25.36
N PRO A 119 36.57 55.31 24.92
CA PRO A 119 37.90 55.30 25.54
C PRO A 119 38.47 56.72 25.63
N GLY A 120 38.86 57.17 26.84
CA GLY A 120 39.31 58.54 27.08
C GLY A 120 39.34 58.93 28.56
N THR A 121 39.79 60.16 28.85
CA THR A 121 39.78 60.77 30.19
C THR A 121 38.74 61.88 30.23
N TYR A 122 37.89 61.88 31.24
CA TYR A 122 36.76 62.81 31.39
C TYR A 122 36.74 63.41 32.79
N GLY A 123 36.36 64.68 32.92
CA GLY A 123 35.94 65.27 34.18
C GLY A 123 34.46 65.05 34.41
N VAL A 124 34.08 64.56 35.58
CA VAL A 124 32.69 64.29 35.97
C VAL A 124 32.32 65.16 37.16
N TRP A 125 31.11 65.74 37.12
CA TRP A 125 30.53 66.55 38.20
C TRP A 125 29.12 66.08 38.53
N ILE A 126 28.81 65.93 39.81
CA ILE A 126 27.51 65.45 40.30
C ILE A 126 27.00 66.38 41.40
N GLY A 127 25.79 66.92 41.27
CA GLY A 127 25.27 67.92 42.22
C GLY A 127 23.74 68.04 42.22
N SER A 128 23.25 69.12 42.82
CA SER A 128 21.82 69.46 42.93
C SER A 128 21.59 70.88 42.43
N ALA A 129 20.69 71.06 41.46
CA ALA A 129 20.39 72.37 40.89
C ALA A 129 19.63 73.28 41.86
N SER A 130 18.93 72.70 42.85
CA SER A 130 18.24 73.44 43.92
C SER A 130 19.16 73.94 45.06
N ASN A 131 20.48 73.71 44.96
CA ASN A 131 21.49 74.08 45.97
C ASN A 131 21.23 73.44 47.36
N THR A 132 20.48 72.33 47.39
CA THR A 132 20.22 71.55 48.60
C THR A 132 21.36 70.58 48.84
N ALA A 133 21.90 70.57 50.06
CA ALA A 133 23.12 69.83 50.38
C ALA A 133 22.90 68.30 50.30
N ILE A 134 23.65 67.62 49.44
CA ILE A 134 23.72 66.15 49.43
C ILE A 134 24.66 65.71 50.58
N ARG A 135 24.14 65.09 51.65
CA ARG A 135 24.93 64.61 52.82
C ARG A 135 24.85 63.10 53.01
N TYR A 136 25.89 62.52 53.62
CA TYR A 136 26.14 61.06 53.72
C TYR A 136 25.74 60.47 55.09
N HIS A 137 25.46 59.17 55.13
CA HIS A 137 25.27 58.38 56.37
C HIS A 137 26.39 57.32 56.54
N ASN A 138 26.31 56.39 57.50
CA ASN A 138 27.30 55.33 57.76
C ASN A 138 26.81 53.93 57.35
N ASN A 139 27.52 53.24 56.47
CA ASN A 139 27.51 51.79 56.43
C ASN A 139 28.90 51.26 56.04
N THR A 140 29.46 50.36 56.86
CA THR A 140 30.84 49.87 56.75
C THR A 140 30.83 48.43 56.23
N ALA A 141 31.04 48.24 54.93
CA ALA A 141 31.45 46.96 54.37
C ALA A 141 32.45 47.24 53.23
N ALA A 142 33.70 46.81 53.43
CA ALA A 142 34.82 47.07 52.52
C ALA A 142 34.87 46.05 51.38
N LEU A 143 35.13 46.50 50.14
CA LEU A 143 35.59 45.66 49.01
C LEU A 143 36.44 46.49 47.99
N PRO A 144 37.26 45.84 47.13
CA PRO A 144 38.57 46.34 46.67
C PRO A 144 38.58 47.13 45.35
N SER A 145 39.69 47.85 45.14
CA SER A 145 40.04 48.63 43.95
C SER A 145 40.84 47.82 42.90
N SER A 146 40.23 47.50 41.75
CA SER A 146 40.79 47.39 40.38
C SER A 146 40.03 46.36 39.53
N PHE A 147 39.82 46.61 38.24
CA PHE A 147 39.29 45.64 37.25
C PHE A 147 40.26 45.46 36.07
N THR A 148 40.33 44.24 35.51
CA THR A 148 41.45 43.75 34.67
C THR A 148 41.09 43.39 33.23
N ASP A 149 39.83 43.47 32.81
CA ASP A 149 39.43 43.21 31.40
C ASP A 149 39.00 44.50 30.65
N GLY A 150 39.54 45.62 31.12
CA GLY A 150 39.25 47.00 30.74
C GLY A 150 39.56 47.90 31.95
N ILE A 151 40.36 48.95 31.77
CA ILE A 151 40.73 49.89 32.82
C ILE A 151 39.74 51.04 32.82
N VAL A 152 38.80 51.02 33.76
CA VAL A 152 38.11 52.23 34.23
C VAL A 152 38.83 52.69 35.50
N THR A 153 39.68 53.69 35.39
CA THR A 153 40.31 54.35 36.54
C THR A 153 39.51 55.58 36.91
N ILE A 154 39.03 55.64 38.15
CA ILE A 154 38.52 56.86 38.74
C ILE A 154 39.67 57.55 39.48
N GLU A 155 40.15 58.66 38.94
CA GLU A 155 41.22 59.45 39.55
C GLU A 155 40.58 60.62 40.33
N THR A 156 40.61 60.53 41.66
CA THR A 156 40.24 61.63 42.56
C THR A 156 41.51 62.43 42.89
N GLY A 157 41.67 63.64 42.34
CA GLY A 157 42.88 64.45 42.50
C GLY A 157 43.04 65.07 43.90
N THR A 158 44.26 65.44 44.29
CA THR A 158 44.51 66.28 45.48
C THR A 158 43.88 67.66 45.29
N GLY A 159 43.01 68.09 46.20
CA GLY A 159 42.23 69.33 46.06
C GLY A 159 41.02 69.22 45.12
N ILE A 160 40.70 68.00 44.66
CA ILE A 160 39.62 67.70 43.73
C ILE A 160 38.89 66.41 44.24
N GLY A 161 38.15 66.39 45.35
CA GLY A 161 37.95 67.36 46.43
C GLY A 161 38.22 66.70 47.78
N PHE A 162 39.08 67.31 48.62
CA PHE A 162 39.39 66.85 49.98
C PHE A 162 40.26 67.91 50.69
N GLY A 163 39.65 68.67 51.60
CA GLY A 163 40.37 69.56 52.50
C GLY A 163 40.55 68.92 53.87
N GLY A 164 41.74 68.40 54.15
CA GLY A 164 42.33 68.37 55.50
C GLY A 164 42.18 67.10 56.35
N GLY A 165 43.33 66.54 56.77
CA GLY A 165 43.50 65.81 58.04
C GLY A 165 43.14 64.32 58.11
N LEU A 166 44.01 63.53 58.77
CA LEU A 166 43.87 62.10 59.11
C LEU A 166 42.71 61.81 60.10
N PRO A 167 42.20 60.56 60.21
CA PRO A 167 40.90 60.12 59.71
C PRO A 167 39.82 59.94 60.80
N THR A 168 38.54 59.99 60.42
CA THR A 168 37.42 59.39 61.17
C THR A 168 36.57 58.50 60.25
N PRO A 169 36.16 57.29 60.67
CA PRO A 169 35.81 56.18 59.77
C PRO A 169 34.33 56.17 59.35
N SER A 170 33.75 57.33 59.02
CA SER A 170 32.31 57.42 58.89
C SER A 170 31.81 58.26 57.70
N PHE A 171 31.94 57.72 56.49
CA PHE A 171 31.28 58.21 55.27
C PHE A 171 30.81 57.01 54.44
N SER A 172 29.58 57.04 53.93
CA SER A 172 29.06 56.03 52.99
C SER A 172 29.60 56.26 51.58
N ASP A 173 29.80 55.17 50.86
CA ASP A 173 30.25 55.15 49.47
C ASP A 173 29.22 55.78 48.52
N ARG A 174 29.70 56.37 47.43
CA ARG A 174 28.86 56.72 46.27
C ARG A 174 29.21 55.80 45.12
N GLU A 175 28.20 55.37 44.38
CA GLU A 175 28.36 54.37 43.33
C GLU A 175 27.90 54.94 41.99
N LEU A 176 28.81 54.95 41.02
CA LEU A 176 28.45 55.11 39.62
C LEU A 176 28.15 53.73 39.07
N VAL A 177 26.94 53.52 38.55
CA VAL A 177 26.53 52.22 38.04
C VAL A 177 26.49 52.24 36.52
N GLY A 178 27.16 51.25 35.93
CA GLY A 178 27.34 51.07 34.51
C GLY A 178 28.03 49.74 34.18
N GLY A 179 28.24 49.47 32.88
CA GLY A 179 28.91 48.26 32.39
C GLY A 179 29.93 48.55 31.28
N LEU A 180 30.98 47.72 31.20
CA LEU A 180 31.92 47.70 30.06
C LEU A 180 31.22 47.15 28.81
N ILE A 181 31.49 47.76 27.66
CA ILE A 181 31.12 47.23 26.34
C ILE A 181 32.40 46.64 25.73
N TYR A 182 32.38 45.32 25.48
CA TYR A 182 33.51 44.56 24.94
C TYR A 182 33.99 45.12 23.59
N GLN A 183 35.31 45.15 23.41
CA GLN A 183 35.97 45.45 22.14
C GLN A 183 36.30 44.10 21.49
N PRO A 184 35.66 43.71 20.36
CA PRO A 184 35.86 42.39 19.77
C PRO A 184 37.31 42.18 19.35
N ALA A 185 37.74 40.91 19.30
CA ALA A 185 39.01 40.50 18.71
C ALA A 185 39.11 41.03 17.27
N GLY A 186 40.33 41.26 16.76
CA GLY A 186 40.52 41.75 15.40
C GLY A 186 39.89 40.80 14.38
N ASP A 187 40.45 39.61 14.25
CA ASP A 187 39.93 38.52 13.41
C ASP A 187 39.18 37.50 14.28
N ASP A 188 37.89 37.31 14.07
CA ASP A 188 37.03 36.35 14.77
C ASP A 188 35.86 35.93 13.86
N ALA A 189 35.82 34.63 13.51
CA ALA A 189 34.82 34.07 12.61
C ALA A 189 33.94 33.03 13.32
N GLY A 190 32.62 33.22 13.26
CA GLY A 190 31.65 32.34 13.88
C GLY A 190 30.85 31.52 12.86
N ILE A 191 30.32 30.38 13.30
CA ILE A 191 29.24 29.69 12.57
C ILE A 191 27.94 29.92 13.33
N ALA A 192 27.06 30.74 12.75
CA ALA A 192 25.85 31.20 13.44
C ALA A 192 24.70 30.18 13.37
N GLU A 193 24.47 29.56 12.21
CA GLU A 193 23.41 28.57 12.04
C GLU A 193 23.69 27.59 10.89
N ILE A 194 22.94 26.47 10.86
CA ILE A 194 22.85 25.57 9.71
C ILE A 194 21.58 25.97 8.95
N LEU A 195 21.75 26.44 7.71
CA LEU A 195 20.69 27.10 6.94
C LEU A 195 19.78 26.12 6.21
N SER A 196 20.37 25.05 5.64
CA SER A 196 19.60 24.04 4.92
C SER A 196 20.28 22.68 5.02
N PRO A 197 19.51 21.63 5.31
CA PRO A 197 18.18 21.76 5.90
C PRO A 197 18.31 22.33 7.33
N SER A 198 17.38 23.19 7.76
CA SER A 198 17.40 23.80 9.11
C SER A 198 17.46 22.77 10.25
N ALA A 199 17.05 21.54 9.94
CA ALA A 199 17.43 20.30 10.59
C ALA A 199 17.55 19.21 9.50
N PRO A 200 18.62 18.40 9.43
CA PRO A 200 18.71 17.20 8.60
C PRO A 200 17.44 16.36 8.65
N ASP A 201 16.72 16.36 7.54
CA ASP A 201 15.51 15.59 7.34
C ASP A 201 15.87 14.17 6.86
N CYS A 202 14.90 13.49 6.27
CA CYS A 202 15.03 12.17 5.66
C CYS A 202 15.48 12.23 4.19
N SER A 203 15.74 13.42 3.65
CA SER A 203 16.01 13.64 2.23
C SER A 203 17.50 13.88 1.96
N ASN A 204 17.89 13.76 0.68
CA ASN A 204 19.26 13.97 0.23
C ASN A 204 19.51 15.47 0.01
N ASP A 205 19.85 16.17 1.08
CA ASP A 205 20.01 17.62 1.03
C ASP A 205 21.47 18.08 1.08
N ASN A 206 21.72 19.14 0.31
CA ASN A 206 22.92 19.94 0.36
C ASN A 206 22.97 20.72 1.66
N LEU A 207 24.08 20.62 2.40
CA LEU A 207 24.26 21.29 3.67
C LEU A 207 24.88 22.68 3.50
N TYR A 208 24.20 23.69 4.04
CA TYR A 208 24.66 25.07 4.08
C TYR A 208 24.80 25.57 5.52
N VAL A 209 25.87 26.32 5.80
CA VAL A 209 26.08 26.99 7.09
C VAL A 209 26.22 28.49 6.92
N GLN A 210 25.83 29.24 7.95
CA GLN A 210 25.96 30.68 7.99
C GLN A 210 27.27 31.07 8.67
N LEU A 211 28.22 31.57 7.89
CA LEU A 211 29.45 32.17 8.39
C LEU A 211 29.16 33.63 8.80
N VAL A 212 29.62 34.01 9.99
CA VAL A 212 29.54 35.39 10.51
C VAL A 212 30.93 35.89 10.89
N ASN A 213 31.09 37.21 10.90
CA ASN A 213 32.29 37.87 11.40
C ASN A 213 31.99 38.52 12.75
N ASP A 214 32.33 37.87 13.85
CA ASP A 214 32.12 38.40 15.19
C ASP A 214 33.27 39.33 15.65
N GLY A 215 34.34 39.39 14.84
CA GLY A 215 35.48 40.27 15.01
C GLY A 215 35.26 41.74 14.67
N GLY A 216 36.25 42.55 15.04
CA GLY A 216 36.33 43.98 14.83
C GLY A 216 36.97 44.39 13.49
N ASP A 217 37.74 43.50 12.88
CA ASP A 217 38.31 43.66 11.53
C ASP A 217 37.40 43.03 10.48
N THR A 218 37.53 43.46 9.23
CA THR A 218 36.73 42.89 8.13
C THR A 218 37.24 41.49 7.83
N LEU A 219 36.37 40.49 7.90
CA LEU A 219 36.70 39.11 7.56
C LEU A 219 36.72 38.95 6.03
N THR A 220 37.87 38.55 5.51
CA THR A 220 38.16 38.39 4.09
C THR A 220 38.45 36.94 3.69
N SER A 221 38.85 36.11 4.65
CA SER A 221 38.98 34.66 4.50
C SER A 221 38.68 33.93 5.81
N ALA A 222 38.26 32.68 5.72
CA ALA A 222 38.12 31.75 6.84
C ALA A 222 38.12 30.31 6.30
N ASP A 223 38.61 29.37 7.08
CA ASP A 223 38.48 27.94 6.80
C ASP A 223 37.22 27.42 7.50
N ILE A 224 36.41 26.64 6.79
CA ILE A 224 35.21 26.00 7.31
C ILE A 224 35.49 24.50 7.38
N ASP A 225 35.76 24.04 8.58
CA ASP A 225 36.04 22.66 8.88
C ASP A 225 34.77 21.94 9.35
N TRP A 226 34.69 20.64 9.11
CA TRP A 226 33.56 19.86 9.59
C TRP A 226 33.93 18.38 9.75
N SER A 227 33.14 17.67 10.55
CA SER A 227 33.30 16.25 10.84
C SER A 227 31.96 15.54 11.03
N VAL A 228 31.94 14.24 10.73
CA VAL A 228 30.82 13.33 11.01
C VAL A 228 31.29 12.29 12.03
N ASP A 229 30.66 12.23 13.19
CA ASP A 229 31.07 11.39 14.34
C ASP A 229 32.56 11.53 14.70
N GLY A 230 33.06 12.75 14.59
CA GLY A 230 34.47 13.09 14.82
C GLY A 230 35.43 12.68 13.71
N ILE A 231 34.95 12.08 12.61
CA ILE A 231 35.73 11.84 11.39
C ILE A 231 35.74 13.12 10.55
N GLN A 232 36.91 13.75 10.49
CA GLN A 232 37.17 14.98 9.73
C GLN A 232 36.82 14.81 8.25
N GLN A 233 36.10 15.79 7.72
CA GLN A 233 35.79 15.94 6.29
C GLN A 233 36.70 17.00 5.65
N ASN A 234 36.56 17.19 4.33
CA ASN A 234 37.34 18.18 3.61
C ASN A 234 36.99 19.60 4.08
N THR A 235 38.02 20.36 4.46
CA THR A 235 37.93 21.79 4.78
C THR A 235 37.53 22.61 3.54
N ILE A 236 36.61 23.54 3.72
CA ILE A 236 36.23 24.52 2.69
C ILE A 236 36.93 25.85 3.01
N VAL A 237 37.71 26.36 2.06
CA VAL A 237 38.33 27.68 2.19
C VAL A 237 37.36 28.75 1.68
N TRP A 238 36.80 29.55 2.58
CA TRP A 238 35.98 30.69 2.23
C TRP A 238 36.84 31.93 1.95
N ASN A 239 36.51 32.66 0.89
CA ASN A 239 37.08 33.96 0.57
C ASN A 239 35.95 34.91 0.23
N GLY A 240 35.90 36.07 0.87
CA GLY A 240 34.81 37.02 0.68
C GLY A 240 35.06 38.33 1.41
N GLN A 241 33.98 38.97 1.88
CA GLN A 241 34.07 40.18 2.67
C GLN A 241 32.85 40.30 3.59
N LEU A 242 33.03 40.04 4.89
CA LEU A 242 32.00 40.23 5.91
C LEU A 242 32.36 41.42 6.80
N ALA A 243 31.40 42.32 6.96
CA ALA A 243 31.58 43.50 7.80
C ALA A 243 31.80 43.08 9.27
N PRO A 244 32.59 43.84 10.05
CA PRO A 244 32.77 43.60 11.48
C PRO A 244 31.46 43.55 12.28
N PHE A 245 31.51 42.97 13.47
CA PHE A 245 30.43 42.96 14.49
C PHE A 245 29.16 42.18 14.13
N GLY A 246 29.27 41.14 13.31
CA GLY A 246 28.21 40.15 13.06
C GLY A 246 27.00 40.67 12.29
N GLY A 247 27.06 41.90 11.76
CA GLY A 247 25.92 42.55 11.09
C GLY A 247 25.59 42.00 9.70
N THR A 248 26.49 41.20 9.12
CA THR A 248 26.34 40.53 7.82
C THR A 248 26.88 39.11 7.90
N SER A 249 26.29 38.20 7.13
CA SER A 249 26.68 36.80 7.05
C SER A 249 26.83 36.33 5.61
N ASP A 250 27.55 35.22 5.40
CA ASP A 250 27.57 34.49 4.13
C ASP A 250 27.07 33.05 4.29
N SER A 251 26.46 32.50 3.23
CA SER A 251 25.94 31.13 3.21
C SER A 251 26.91 30.22 2.48
N ILE A 252 27.49 29.26 3.20
CA ILE A 252 28.57 28.40 2.70
C ILE A 252 28.03 26.99 2.52
N PHE A 253 28.11 26.48 1.29
CA PHE A 253 27.89 25.07 1.03
C PHE A 253 29.07 24.26 1.56
N ILE A 254 28.81 23.28 2.43
CA ILE A 254 29.87 22.48 3.06
C ILE A 254 29.90 21.02 2.58
N GLY A 255 28.84 20.55 1.94
CA GLY A 255 28.81 19.21 1.35
C GLY A 255 27.41 18.61 1.25
N ASP A 256 27.34 17.45 0.60
CA ASP A 256 26.17 16.57 0.65
C ASP A 256 26.30 15.64 1.87
N VAL A 257 25.23 15.54 2.66
CA VAL A 257 25.15 14.68 3.85
C VAL A 257 24.27 13.44 3.63
N SER A 258 24.01 13.05 2.38
CA SER A 258 23.29 11.83 2.01
C SER A 258 23.84 10.56 2.68
N SER A 259 25.12 10.55 3.08
CA SER A 259 25.77 9.43 3.79
C SER A 259 25.70 9.50 5.32
N LEU A 260 25.18 10.60 5.91
CA LEU A 260 25.09 10.77 7.36
C LEU A 260 24.04 9.82 7.91
N ASN A 261 24.39 8.81 8.70
CA ASN A 261 23.40 7.89 9.25
C ASN A 261 22.59 8.53 10.39
N GLN A 262 21.44 7.94 10.72
CA GLN A 262 20.67 8.37 11.88
C GLN A 262 21.50 8.23 13.16
N GLY A 263 21.40 9.23 14.05
CA GLY A 263 22.14 9.27 15.31
C GLY A 263 23.58 9.75 15.22
N GLU A 264 24.11 9.99 14.01
CA GLU A 264 25.47 10.54 13.84
C GLU A 264 25.49 12.04 14.16
N GLU A 265 26.59 12.49 14.80
CA GLU A 265 26.88 13.89 15.10
C GLU A 265 27.61 14.56 13.92
N LEU A 266 26.98 15.60 13.38
CA LEU A 266 27.63 16.59 12.54
C LEU A 266 28.20 17.71 13.42
N LYS A 267 29.47 18.03 13.22
CA LYS A 267 30.13 19.19 13.82
C LYS A 267 30.74 20.05 12.72
N VAL A 268 30.46 21.35 12.72
CA VAL A 268 31.02 22.33 11.78
C VAL A 268 31.65 23.46 12.57
N TRP A 269 32.81 23.95 12.15
CA TRP A 269 33.42 25.11 12.77
C TRP A 269 34.20 25.98 11.79
N ALA A 270 34.26 27.28 12.08
CA ALA A 270 35.16 28.20 11.41
C ALA A 270 36.57 28.13 12.04
N SER A 271 37.60 28.38 11.24
CA SER A 271 38.97 28.51 11.70
C SER A 271 39.75 29.47 10.80
N ASN A 272 40.93 29.90 11.26
CA ASN A 272 41.86 30.75 10.50
C ASN A 272 41.26 32.05 9.90
N PRO A 273 40.50 32.88 10.66
CA PRO A 273 39.96 34.14 10.15
C PRO A 273 41.09 35.04 9.64
N ASN A 274 40.95 35.56 8.40
CA ASN A 274 41.99 36.32 7.70
C ASN A 274 43.38 35.65 7.64
N GLY A 275 43.43 34.32 7.77
CA GLY A 275 44.67 33.54 7.80
C GLY A 275 45.43 33.61 9.13
N SER A 276 44.82 34.17 10.18
CA SER A 276 45.35 34.24 11.54
C SER A 276 44.58 33.30 12.47
N GLN A 277 45.19 32.89 13.59
CA GLN A 277 44.50 32.00 14.53
C GLN A 277 43.39 32.76 15.27
N ASP A 278 42.18 32.18 15.28
CA ASP A 278 41.04 32.73 16.02
C ASP A 278 41.34 32.83 17.52
N GLN A 279 41.09 34.00 18.09
CA GLN A 279 41.36 34.30 19.49
C GLN A 279 40.18 34.01 20.40
N LEU A 280 38.97 33.84 19.86
CA LEU A 280 37.73 33.66 20.61
C LEU A 280 36.94 32.43 20.13
N PRO A 281 37.51 31.21 20.10
CA PRO A 281 36.96 30.08 19.34
C PRO A 281 35.63 29.46 19.84
N GLY A 282 34.94 30.10 20.79
CA GLY A 282 33.73 29.60 21.43
C GLY A 282 32.46 29.73 20.59
N ASN A 283 32.42 30.66 19.64
CA ASN A 283 31.34 30.93 18.67
C ASN A 283 31.58 30.27 17.31
N ASP A 284 32.77 29.70 17.09
CA ASP A 284 33.15 29.10 15.82
C ASP A 284 32.37 27.84 15.51
N THR A 285 31.90 27.12 16.52
CA THR A 285 31.45 25.72 16.36
C THR A 285 29.94 25.55 16.53
N MET A 286 29.33 24.90 15.54
CA MET A 286 27.99 24.36 15.60
C MET A 286 28.01 22.83 15.64
N ARG A 287 27.10 22.24 16.42
CA ARG A 287 26.89 20.79 16.52
C ARG A 287 25.44 20.46 16.28
N PHE A 288 25.23 19.35 15.59
CA PHE A 288 23.92 18.82 15.29
C PHE A 288 23.98 17.29 15.31
N VAL A 289 22.96 16.62 15.85
CA VAL A 289 22.84 15.16 15.82
C VAL A 289 21.64 14.80 14.98
N ARG A 290 21.81 13.96 13.95
CA ARG A 290 20.71 13.52 13.09
C ARG A 290 19.66 12.77 13.93
N PRO A 291 18.40 13.23 14.00
CA PRO A 291 17.35 12.54 14.74
C PRO A 291 17.24 11.08 14.26
N SER A 292 16.99 10.16 15.21
CA SER A 292 16.69 8.76 14.88
C SER A 292 15.18 8.56 14.83
N TYR A 293 14.70 7.97 13.74
CA TYR A 293 13.30 7.66 13.47
C TYR A 293 13.19 6.26 12.86
N GLY A 294 12.00 5.65 12.96
CA GLY A 294 11.71 4.39 12.26
C GLY A 294 11.65 4.62 10.74
N ASP A 295 12.15 3.67 9.96
CA ASP A 295 12.01 3.69 8.50
C ASP A 295 10.61 3.21 8.09
N LEU A 296 10.02 3.87 7.10
CA LEU A 296 8.77 3.47 6.48
C LEU A 296 8.97 2.22 5.61
N ASP A 297 8.94 1.05 6.26
CA ASP A 297 9.10 -0.25 5.61
C ASP A 297 7.74 -0.83 5.20
N ILE A 298 7.19 -0.32 4.10
CA ILE A 298 5.95 -0.84 3.50
C ILE A 298 6.31 -1.74 2.30
N PRO A 299 5.89 -3.02 2.31
CA PRO A 299 6.02 -3.89 1.14
C PRO A 299 5.42 -3.27 -0.13
N GLY A 300 6.13 -3.36 -1.25
CA GLY A 300 5.65 -2.81 -2.53
C GLY A 300 4.40 -3.50 -3.09
N GLN A 301 3.98 -4.64 -2.52
CA GLN A 301 2.76 -5.33 -2.91
C GLN A 301 2.08 -5.99 -1.70
N PHE A 302 0.75 -5.85 -1.62
CA PHE A 302 -0.11 -6.55 -0.68
C PHE A 302 -1.14 -7.38 -1.42
N VAL A 303 -1.52 -8.51 -0.80
CA VAL A 303 -2.60 -9.38 -1.28
C VAL A 303 -3.86 -9.13 -0.48
N LEU A 304 -5.00 -8.99 -1.12
CA LEU A 304 -6.33 -8.89 -0.51
C LEU A 304 -7.16 -10.10 -0.94
N CYS A 305 -7.83 -10.76 0.00
CA CYS A 305 -8.71 -11.88 -0.31
C CYS A 305 -10.08 -11.35 -0.76
N GLN A 306 -10.67 -11.94 -1.80
CA GLN A 306 -11.90 -11.43 -2.38
C GLN A 306 -13.01 -11.25 -1.33
N GLY A 307 -13.59 -10.04 -1.29
CA GLY A 307 -14.68 -9.69 -0.39
C GLY A 307 -14.27 -9.47 1.08
N GLU A 308 -12.97 -9.52 1.40
CA GLU A 308 -12.43 -9.18 2.71
C GLU A 308 -11.95 -7.72 2.78
N ARG A 309 -11.74 -7.24 4.01
CA ARG A 309 -11.08 -5.96 4.30
C ARG A 309 -9.77 -6.26 5.05
N ASP A 310 -8.73 -5.50 4.75
CA ASP A 310 -7.49 -5.54 5.51
C ASP A 310 -6.98 -4.14 5.88
N THR A 311 -5.99 -4.07 6.76
CA THR A 311 -5.38 -2.81 7.22
C THR A 311 -3.88 -2.80 7.04
N ILE A 312 -3.35 -1.72 6.46
CA ILE A 312 -1.91 -1.46 6.34
C ILE A 312 -1.53 -0.37 7.32
N ASN A 313 -0.57 -0.63 8.20
CA ASN A 313 -0.05 0.34 9.16
C ASN A 313 1.33 0.81 8.71
N THR A 314 1.66 2.08 8.92
CA THR A 314 2.99 2.61 8.62
C THR A 314 4.07 2.13 9.61
N GLY A 315 3.66 1.70 10.80
CA GLY A 315 4.58 1.34 11.88
C GLY A 315 5.29 2.53 12.52
N LEU A 316 5.03 3.76 12.05
CA LEU A 316 5.65 4.99 12.52
C LEU A 316 4.78 5.69 13.57
N SER A 317 5.43 6.38 14.50
CA SER A 317 4.77 7.26 15.48
C SER A 317 4.65 8.71 15.01
N PHE A 318 4.72 8.94 13.69
CA PHE A 318 4.70 10.27 13.10
C PHE A 318 3.35 10.95 13.34
N SER A 319 3.37 12.27 13.47
CA SER A 319 2.19 13.07 13.80
C SER A 319 1.20 13.20 12.64
N ASP A 320 1.68 13.13 11.40
CA ASP A 320 0.85 13.31 10.21
C ASP A 320 1.04 12.19 9.19
N HIS A 321 -0.08 11.81 8.59
CA HIS A 321 -0.19 10.75 7.59
C HIS A 321 -1.15 11.23 6.50
N MET A 322 -0.81 11.01 5.24
CA MET A 322 -1.68 11.28 4.10
C MET A 322 -1.65 10.08 3.16
N TRP A 323 -2.75 9.35 3.14
CA TRP A 323 -2.95 8.21 2.25
C TRP A 323 -3.56 8.64 0.92
N SER A 324 -3.39 7.83 -0.12
CA SER A 324 -3.96 8.07 -1.45
C SER A 324 -5.50 8.09 -1.50
N ASP A 325 -6.18 7.53 -0.49
CA ASP A 325 -7.64 7.64 -0.31
C ASP A 325 -8.08 8.97 0.32
N GLY A 326 -7.12 9.84 0.66
CA GLY A 326 -7.31 11.12 1.34
C GLY A 326 -7.45 11.01 2.86
N SER A 327 -7.30 9.82 3.45
CA SER A 327 -7.35 9.66 4.90
C SER A 327 -6.06 10.08 5.58
N SER A 328 -6.18 10.49 6.85
CA SER A 328 -5.05 10.87 7.73
C SER A 328 -4.89 9.98 8.95
N LYS A 329 -5.38 8.74 8.85
CA LYS A 329 -5.24 7.72 9.90
C LYS A 329 -3.80 7.19 9.92
N THR A 330 -3.36 6.61 11.04
CA THR A 330 -2.08 5.88 11.12
C THR A 330 -2.08 4.55 10.36
N PHE A 331 -3.23 4.19 9.76
CA PHE A 331 -3.45 2.99 8.99
C PHE A 331 -4.40 3.25 7.82
N LEU A 332 -4.26 2.48 6.76
CA LEU A 332 -5.18 2.45 5.62
C LEU A 332 -6.04 1.19 5.68
N GLU A 333 -7.35 1.34 5.52
CA GLU A 333 -8.27 0.23 5.29
C GLU A 333 -8.37 -0.03 3.77
N ILE A 334 -8.04 -1.24 3.34
CA ILE A 334 -8.13 -1.65 1.94
C ILE A 334 -9.30 -2.62 1.74
N GLU A 335 -10.14 -2.30 0.75
CA GLU A 335 -11.31 -3.11 0.34
C GLU A 335 -11.30 -3.43 -1.16
N THR A 336 -10.42 -2.79 -1.93
CA THR A 336 -10.37 -2.91 -3.39
C THR A 336 -8.92 -3.03 -3.85
N ALA A 337 -8.67 -3.81 -4.90
CA ALA A 337 -7.38 -3.79 -5.58
C ALA A 337 -7.09 -2.42 -6.22
N GLY A 338 -5.81 -2.05 -6.27
CA GLY A 338 -5.39 -0.79 -6.87
C GLY A 338 -4.01 -0.33 -6.42
N GLN A 339 -3.58 0.79 -6.97
CA GLN A 339 -2.36 1.47 -6.57
C GLN A 339 -2.64 2.42 -5.40
N TYR A 340 -1.81 2.34 -4.37
CA TYR A 340 -1.92 3.16 -3.17
C TYR A 340 -0.58 3.80 -2.84
N SER A 341 -0.65 4.89 -2.09
CA SER A 341 0.53 5.55 -1.55
C SER A 341 0.25 6.13 -0.18
N VAL A 342 1.32 6.35 0.58
CA VAL A 342 1.28 7.09 1.84
C VAL A 342 2.45 8.06 1.92
N THR A 343 2.15 9.27 2.35
CA THR A 343 3.14 10.26 2.78
C THR A 343 3.01 10.43 4.28
N THR A 344 4.10 10.30 5.02
CA THR A 344 4.16 10.55 6.46
C THR A 344 5.07 11.72 6.75
N GLU A 345 4.70 12.56 7.72
CA GLU A 345 5.50 13.71 8.14
C GLU A 345 5.62 13.77 9.66
N ASP A 346 6.86 13.89 10.15
CA ASP A 346 7.12 14.29 11.53
C ASP A 346 7.22 15.81 11.59
N ILE A 347 6.19 16.45 12.13
CA ILE A 347 6.07 17.92 12.22
C ILE A 347 7.20 18.53 13.07
N SER A 348 7.80 17.75 13.99
CA SER A 348 8.86 18.26 14.86
C SER A 348 10.22 18.38 14.16
N THR A 349 10.45 17.57 13.13
CA THR A 349 11.73 17.50 12.39
C THR A 349 11.60 17.91 10.93
N GLY A 350 10.37 17.94 10.38
CA GLY A 350 10.12 18.13 8.96
C GLY A 350 10.45 16.91 8.09
N CYS A 351 10.77 15.76 8.68
CA CYS A 351 11.04 14.54 7.93
C CYS A 351 9.78 14.06 7.20
N ILE A 352 9.90 13.89 5.89
CA ILE A 352 8.86 13.31 5.03
C ILE A 352 9.32 11.95 4.49
N GLN A 353 8.52 10.90 4.69
CA GLN A 353 8.73 9.59 4.08
C GLN A 353 7.53 9.22 3.20
N VAL A 354 7.80 8.63 2.02
CA VAL A 354 6.79 8.24 1.05
C VAL A 354 6.95 6.78 0.69
N ALA A 355 5.85 6.04 0.58
CA ALA A 355 5.82 4.70 0.04
C ALA A 355 4.69 4.55 -0.98
N ASP A 356 5.01 3.90 -2.11
CA ASP A 356 4.06 3.45 -3.13
C ASP A 356 3.96 1.93 -3.09
N PHE A 357 2.74 1.40 -3.17
CA PHE A 357 2.51 -0.03 -3.19
C PHE A 357 1.26 -0.40 -3.98
N ASN A 358 1.18 -1.66 -4.39
CA ASN A 358 0.05 -2.20 -5.13
C ASN A 358 -0.73 -3.21 -4.27
N VAL A 359 -2.06 -3.10 -4.25
CA VAL A 359 -2.95 -4.09 -3.67
C VAL A 359 -3.51 -4.93 -4.80
N ILE A 360 -3.23 -6.23 -4.78
CA ILE A 360 -3.86 -7.20 -5.69
C ILE A 360 -4.96 -7.96 -4.96
N GLU A 361 -6.10 -8.16 -5.60
CA GLU A 361 -7.19 -8.99 -5.07
C GLU A 361 -7.11 -10.38 -5.71
N GLU A 362 -7.00 -11.41 -4.88
CA GLU A 362 -6.95 -12.79 -5.34
C GLU A 362 -8.36 -13.34 -5.57
N THR A 363 -8.57 -13.97 -6.73
CA THR A 363 -9.82 -14.64 -7.03
C THR A 363 -9.87 -16.00 -6.35
N PRO A 364 -10.98 -16.39 -5.70
CA PRO A 364 -11.12 -17.70 -5.09
C PRO A 364 -11.18 -18.78 -6.16
N VAL A 365 -10.74 -19.99 -5.78
CA VAL A 365 -10.98 -21.19 -6.60
C VAL A 365 -12.47 -21.34 -6.88
N ASN A 366 -12.81 -21.69 -8.13
CA ASN A 366 -14.19 -21.84 -8.58
C ASN A 366 -14.28 -22.99 -9.59
N LEU A 367 -14.66 -24.16 -9.11
CA LEU A 367 -14.90 -25.38 -9.86
C LEU A 367 -16.30 -25.34 -10.50
N ALA A 368 -16.54 -26.23 -11.47
CA ALA A 368 -17.90 -26.45 -11.95
C ALA A 368 -18.72 -27.19 -10.87
N ASP A 369 -20.02 -26.92 -10.79
CA ASP A 369 -20.93 -27.61 -9.86
C ASP A 369 -20.90 -29.14 -10.05
N SER A 370 -20.81 -29.59 -11.32
CA SER A 370 -20.69 -31.00 -11.66
C SER A 370 -19.85 -31.25 -12.90
N VAL A 371 -19.24 -32.44 -12.96
CA VAL A 371 -18.49 -32.93 -14.12
C VAL A 371 -18.84 -34.40 -14.39
N ASN A 372 -18.81 -34.78 -15.66
CA ASN A 372 -19.02 -36.15 -16.10
C ASN A 372 -17.71 -36.74 -16.62
N GLY A 373 -17.52 -38.04 -16.44
CA GLY A 373 -16.39 -38.82 -16.96
C GLY A 373 -16.80 -40.23 -17.32
N CYS A 374 -15.90 -40.93 -18.02
CA CYS A 374 -16.15 -42.27 -18.55
C CYS A 374 -15.03 -43.23 -18.15
N THR A 375 -15.37 -44.49 -17.86
CA THR A 375 -14.38 -45.47 -17.43
C THR A 375 -13.32 -45.76 -18.50
N VAL A 376 -13.69 -45.80 -19.79
CA VAL A 376 -12.74 -46.04 -20.90
C VAL A 376 -11.66 -44.97 -21.00
N ASP A 377 -11.99 -43.73 -20.64
CA ASP A 377 -11.08 -42.58 -20.67
C ASP A 377 -10.25 -42.47 -19.38
N GLY A 378 -10.44 -43.37 -18.42
CA GLY A 378 -9.83 -43.28 -17.09
C GLY A 378 -10.48 -42.20 -16.21
N GLY A 379 -11.75 -41.86 -16.46
CA GLY A 379 -12.55 -40.94 -15.65
C GLY A 379 -12.66 -39.53 -16.22
N THR A 380 -12.41 -38.51 -15.37
CA THR A 380 -12.41 -37.08 -15.76
C THR A 380 -11.35 -36.31 -14.98
N THR A 381 -10.99 -35.10 -15.45
CA THR A 381 -10.02 -34.23 -14.79
C THR A 381 -10.65 -32.89 -14.42
N VAL A 382 -10.44 -32.46 -13.17
CA VAL A 382 -10.86 -31.14 -12.67
C VAL A 382 -9.62 -30.32 -12.36
N SER A 383 -9.59 -29.06 -12.80
CA SER A 383 -8.49 -28.12 -12.53
C SER A 383 -8.94 -27.02 -11.57
N GLY A 384 -8.12 -26.70 -10.57
CA GLY A 384 -8.46 -25.69 -9.54
C GLY A 384 -8.31 -24.23 -9.97
N ASN A 385 -8.26 -23.95 -11.28
CA ASN A 385 -8.35 -22.66 -12.00
C ASN A 385 -7.66 -21.36 -11.50
N VAL A 386 -6.98 -21.36 -10.36
CA VAL A 386 -6.25 -20.23 -9.76
C VAL A 386 -4.85 -20.69 -9.36
N GLN A 387 -3.88 -19.78 -9.21
CA GLN A 387 -2.51 -20.15 -8.81
C GLN A 387 -2.40 -20.32 -7.29
N GLY A 388 -1.56 -21.26 -6.84
CA GLY A 388 -1.32 -21.47 -5.42
C GLY A 388 -0.81 -22.87 -5.11
N SER A 389 -0.87 -23.22 -3.83
CA SER A 389 -0.67 -24.58 -3.33
C SER A 389 -2.03 -25.26 -3.13
N TYR A 390 -2.14 -26.52 -3.53
CA TYR A 390 -3.41 -27.24 -3.57
C TYR A 390 -3.45 -28.34 -2.51
N GLN A 391 -4.63 -28.55 -1.96
CA GLN A 391 -4.97 -29.70 -1.14
C GLN A 391 -6.34 -30.23 -1.57
N TRP A 392 -6.35 -31.38 -2.22
CA TRP A 392 -7.58 -32.07 -2.60
C TRP A 392 -8.07 -32.98 -1.47
N SER A 393 -9.38 -33.24 -1.47
CA SER A 393 -10.04 -34.23 -0.61
C SER A 393 -9.41 -35.63 -0.64
N THR A 394 -8.73 -35.98 -1.74
CA THR A 394 -7.99 -37.25 -1.92
C THR A 394 -6.58 -37.24 -1.32
N GLY A 395 -6.10 -36.09 -0.85
CA GLY A 395 -4.73 -35.87 -0.39
C GLY A 395 -3.75 -35.44 -1.49
N ALA A 396 -4.20 -35.33 -2.75
CA ALA A 396 -3.35 -34.82 -3.84
C ALA A 396 -3.02 -33.32 -3.67
N SER A 397 -1.89 -32.90 -4.24
CA SER A 397 -1.40 -31.50 -4.17
C SER A 397 -1.10 -30.88 -5.54
N THR A 398 -1.57 -31.50 -6.61
CA THR A 398 -1.45 -31.02 -7.99
C THR A 398 -2.49 -29.95 -8.30
N SER A 399 -2.26 -29.11 -9.32
CA SER A 399 -3.25 -28.09 -9.76
C SER A 399 -4.50 -28.67 -10.43
N PHE A 400 -4.49 -29.98 -10.68
CA PHE A 400 -5.60 -30.75 -11.19
C PHE A 400 -5.79 -32.03 -10.36
N LEU A 401 -6.97 -32.62 -10.44
CA LEU A 401 -7.31 -33.91 -9.87
C LEU A 401 -7.91 -34.80 -10.97
N ASN A 402 -7.40 -36.03 -11.10
CA ASN A 402 -8.01 -37.06 -11.91
C ASN A 402 -8.98 -37.86 -11.04
N ILE A 403 -10.23 -37.97 -11.49
CA ILE A 403 -11.34 -38.58 -10.77
C ILE A 403 -11.80 -39.81 -11.54
N THR A 404 -11.70 -40.98 -10.91
CA THR A 404 -12.07 -42.28 -11.48
C THR A 404 -13.29 -42.91 -10.82
N GLU A 405 -13.81 -42.30 -9.76
CA GLU A 405 -14.96 -42.79 -9.00
C GLU A 405 -16.01 -41.69 -8.84
N THR A 406 -17.28 -42.05 -8.85
CA THR A 406 -18.38 -41.11 -8.62
C THR A 406 -18.37 -40.61 -7.17
N GLY A 407 -18.43 -39.30 -6.97
CA GLY A 407 -18.41 -38.73 -5.63
C GLY A 407 -18.27 -37.21 -5.60
N SER A 408 -18.25 -36.68 -4.39
CA SER A 408 -17.98 -35.25 -4.13
C SER A 408 -16.51 -35.05 -3.80
N TYR A 409 -15.87 -34.11 -4.48
CA TYR A 409 -14.46 -33.77 -4.31
C TYR A 409 -14.35 -32.29 -4.01
N TRP A 410 -13.61 -31.94 -2.97
CA TRP A 410 -13.28 -30.55 -2.66
C TRP A 410 -11.79 -30.30 -2.86
N VAL A 411 -11.46 -29.03 -3.13
CA VAL A 411 -10.11 -28.50 -3.17
C VAL A 411 -10.01 -27.32 -2.21
N GLN A 412 -8.89 -27.21 -1.50
CA GLN A 412 -8.47 -26.01 -0.82
C GLN A 412 -7.22 -25.49 -1.53
N VAL A 413 -7.22 -24.21 -1.90
CA VAL A 413 -6.10 -23.53 -2.54
C VAL A 413 -5.63 -22.40 -1.65
N THR A 414 -4.34 -22.42 -1.31
CA THR A 414 -3.67 -21.32 -0.61
C THR A 414 -2.84 -20.54 -1.61
N ASP A 415 -3.01 -19.22 -1.67
CA ASP A 415 -2.28 -18.35 -2.60
C ASP A 415 -0.76 -18.42 -2.39
N PRO A 416 0.06 -17.96 -3.36
CA PRO A 416 1.52 -18.01 -3.27
C PRO A 416 2.13 -17.29 -2.05
N THR A 417 1.43 -16.30 -1.47
CA THR A 417 1.90 -15.59 -0.27
C THR A 417 1.53 -16.28 1.04
N GLY A 418 0.63 -17.28 1.00
CA GLY A 418 0.17 -17.99 2.19
C GLY A 418 -0.94 -17.28 2.96
N LYS A 419 -1.48 -16.18 2.42
CA LYS A 419 -2.46 -15.32 3.09
C LYS A 419 -3.90 -15.74 2.82
N CYS A 420 -4.27 -15.89 1.55
CA CYS A 420 -5.62 -16.20 1.13
C CYS A 420 -5.79 -17.70 0.95
N VAL A 421 -6.82 -18.23 1.61
CA VAL A 421 -7.23 -19.62 1.49
C VAL A 421 -8.65 -19.66 0.96
N SER A 422 -8.85 -20.31 -0.18
CA SER A 422 -10.17 -20.53 -0.75
C SER A 422 -10.43 -22.02 -0.92
N SER A 423 -11.70 -22.42 -0.88
CA SER A 423 -12.09 -23.80 -1.09
C SER A 423 -13.35 -23.88 -1.92
N ASP A 424 -13.43 -24.91 -2.75
CA ASP A 424 -14.62 -25.18 -3.53
C ASP A 424 -14.81 -26.69 -3.77
N THR A 425 -16.02 -27.08 -4.14
CA THR A 425 -16.46 -28.48 -4.25
C THR A 425 -17.10 -28.75 -5.61
N VAL A 426 -16.79 -29.90 -6.18
CA VAL A 426 -17.39 -30.43 -7.41
C VAL A 426 -18.00 -31.80 -7.14
N TYR A 427 -19.14 -32.09 -7.78
CA TYR A 427 -19.69 -33.44 -7.83
C TYR A 427 -19.34 -34.11 -9.17
N ALA A 428 -18.62 -35.22 -9.12
CA ALA A 428 -18.23 -35.98 -10.31
C ALA A 428 -19.10 -37.22 -10.47
N THR A 429 -19.61 -37.43 -11.69
CA THR A 429 -20.32 -38.67 -12.08
C THR A 429 -19.49 -39.41 -13.11
N ILE A 430 -19.05 -40.62 -12.78
CA ILE A 430 -18.32 -41.51 -13.66
C ILE A 430 -19.27 -42.59 -14.16
N TYR A 431 -19.41 -42.67 -15.48
CA TYR A 431 -20.27 -43.64 -16.16
C TYR A 431 -19.44 -44.80 -16.67
N ASP A 432 -19.99 -46.01 -16.54
CA ASP A 432 -19.44 -47.20 -17.16
C ASP A 432 -19.67 -47.17 -18.68
N ASP A 433 -18.77 -47.80 -19.42
CA ASP A 433 -18.88 -47.91 -20.87
C ASP A 433 -20.02 -48.86 -21.27
N PRO A 434 -20.70 -48.60 -22.40
CA PRO A 434 -21.73 -49.50 -22.89
C PRO A 434 -21.07 -50.80 -23.37
N GLU A 435 -21.66 -51.94 -23.01
CA GLU A 435 -21.22 -53.26 -23.45
C GLU A 435 -22.36 -53.89 -24.25
N ALA A 436 -22.17 -54.06 -25.55
CA ALA A 436 -23.18 -54.65 -26.42
C ALA A 436 -23.27 -56.16 -26.22
N GLY A 437 -24.48 -56.70 -26.19
CA GLY A 437 -24.70 -58.11 -25.93
C GLY A 437 -26.12 -58.51 -26.26
N PHE A 438 -26.28 -59.61 -26.97
CA PHE A 438 -27.61 -60.17 -27.20
C PHE A 438 -27.61 -61.67 -27.44
N THR A 439 -28.81 -62.23 -27.36
CA THR A 439 -29.12 -63.59 -27.82
C THR A 439 -30.28 -63.55 -28.82
N GLY A 440 -30.41 -64.58 -29.65
CA GLY A 440 -31.52 -64.72 -30.58
C GLY A 440 -32.02 -66.15 -30.64
N GLU A 441 -33.34 -66.31 -30.67
CA GLU A 441 -34.01 -67.59 -30.87
C GLU A 441 -34.64 -67.63 -32.26
N VAL A 442 -34.20 -68.61 -33.07
CA VAL A 442 -34.70 -68.80 -34.44
C VAL A 442 -35.92 -69.71 -34.43
N ASN A 443 -37.01 -69.24 -35.06
CA ASN A 443 -38.20 -70.00 -35.35
C ASN A 443 -38.60 -69.82 -36.82
N PHE A 444 -38.22 -70.77 -37.66
CA PHE A 444 -38.35 -70.71 -39.12
C PHE A 444 -37.70 -69.45 -39.71
N VAL A 445 -38.52 -68.53 -40.22
CA VAL A 445 -38.11 -67.25 -40.80
C VAL A 445 -38.13 -66.09 -39.80
N THR A 446 -38.48 -66.35 -38.54
CA THR A 446 -38.56 -65.33 -37.49
C THR A 446 -37.43 -65.51 -36.50
N VAL A 447 -36.79 -64.42 -36.08
CA VAL A 447 -35.83 -64.41 -34.99
C VAL A 447 -36.34 -63.48 -33.89
N SER A 448 -36.45 -64.00 -32.68
CA SER A 448 -36.76 -63.21 -31.48
C SER A 448 -35.46 -62.87 -30.78
N PHE A 449 -35.13 -61.58 -30.68
CA PHE A 449 -33.90 -61.12 -30.04
C PHE A 449 -34.16 -60.74 -28.59
N THR A 450 -33.23 -61.07 -27.72
CA THR A 450 -33.19 -60.64 -26.32
C THR A 450 -31.94 -59.84 -26.07
N ASP A 451 -32.09 -58.58 -25.68
CA ASP A 451 -30.99 -57.73 -25.27
C ASP A 451 -30.37 -58.23 -23.96
N THR A 452 -29.05 -58.29 -23.92
CA THR A 452 -28.25 -58.60 -22.74
C THR A 452 -27.12 -57.58 -22.56
N SER A 453 -27.27 -56.39 -23.15
CA SER A 453 -26.31 -55.31 -23.05
C SER A 453 -26.25 -54.73 -21.64
N ASN A 454 -25.12 -54.12 -21.29
CA ASN A 454 -24.94 -53.39 -20.04
C ASN A 454 -24.65 -51.91 -20.33
N ASN A 455 -25.08 -51.04 -19.41
CA ASN A 455 -24.74 -49.61 -19.38
C ASN A 455 -25.11 -48.77 -20.62
N GLY A 456 -25.90 -49.32 -21.55
CA GLY A 456 -26.46 -48.59 -22.69
C GLY A 456 -27.69 -47.76 -22.33
N THR A 457 -27.82 -46.58 -22.93
CA THR A 457 -29.06 -45.78 -22.88
C THR A 457 -29.86 -45.87 -24.18
N ASP A 458 -29.19 -46.16 -25.29
CA ASP A 458 -29.78 -46.25 -26.63
C ASP A 458 -29.32 -47.54 -27.32
N ILE A 459 -30.22 -48.13 -28.11
CA ILE A 459 -30.00 -49.40 -28.82
C ILE A 459 -30.44 -49.29 -30.28
N LEU A 460 -29.63 -49.83 -31.18
CA LEU A 460 -29.93 -49.96 -32.61
C LEU A 460 -29.61 -51.39 -33.06
N TRP A 461 -30.59 -52.00 -33.72
CA TRP A 461 -30.47 -53.30 -34.37
C TRP A 461 -30.40 -53.11 -35.88
N GLU A 462 -29.43 -53.75 -36.51
CA GLU A 462 -29.32 -53.88 -37.96
C GLU A 462 -29.44 -55.37 -38.29
N PHE A 463 -30.55 -55.79 -38.91
CA PHE A 463 -30.88 -57.21 -39.06
C PHE A 463 -30.14 -57.92 -40.20
N GLY A 464 -29.36 -57.18 -41.00
CA GLY A 464 -28.56 -57.70 -42.11
C GLY A 464 -29.30 -57.86 -43.43
N ASP A 465 -30.60 -57.54 -43.47
CA ASP A 465 -31.46 -57.53 -44.66
C ASP A 465 -31.84 -56.10 -45.12
N GLY A 466 -31.24 -55.08 -44.50
CA GLY A 466 -31.51 -53.66 -44.74
C GLY A 466 -32.60 -53.06 -43.85
N SER A 467 -33.20 -53.85 -42.97
CA SER A 467 -34.13 -53.36 -41.94
C SER A 467 -33.44 -53.19 -40.58
N SER A 468 -34.03 -52.34 -39.74
CA SER A 468 -33.49 -51.99 -38.43
C SER A 468 -34.58 -51.80 -37.37
N SER A 469 -34.19 -51.80 -36.09
CA SER A 469 -35.08 -51.54 -34.96
C SER A 469 -34.37 -50.81 -33.83
N SER A 470 -35.11 -50.05 -33.04
CA SER A 470 -34.65 -49.46 -31.78
C SER A 470 -35.40 -50.02 -30.56
N ASN A 471 -36.15 -51.11 -30.74
CA ASN A 471 -36.80 -51.79 -29.63
C ASN A 471 -35.77 -52.56 -28.82
N GLU A 472 -35.95 -52.64 -27.50
CA GLU A 472 -35.05 -53.38 -26.61
C GLU A 472 -35.01 -54.87 -26.97
N ASN A 473 -36.18 -55.51 -27.17
CA ASN A 473 -36.29 -56.93 -27.52
C ASN A 473 -37.13 -57.10 -28.81
N PRO A 474 -36.55 -56.85 -30.00
CA PRO A 474 -37.31 -56.92 -31.24
C PRO A 474 -37.56 -58.36 -31.67
N ILE A 475 -38.69 -58.56 -32.36
CA ILE A 475 -38.97 -59.76 -33.14
C ILE A 475 -38.89 -59.34 -34.61
N HIS A 476 -38.04 -60.02 -35.37
CA HIS A 476 -37.85 -59.71 -36.79
C HIS A 476 -38.18 -60.92 -37.65
N VAL A 477 -38.90 -60.68 -38.75
CA VAL A 477 -39.28 -61.71 -39.73
C VAL A 477 -38.48 -61.47 -40.99
N TYR A 478 -37.78 -62.49 -41.49
CA TYR A 478 -36.97 -62.46 -42.70
C TYR A 478 -37.78 -62.96 -43.91
N PRO A 479 -38.36 -62.07 -44.73
CA PRO A 479 -39.19 -62.47 -45.85
C PRO A 479 -38.33 -63.04 -46.99
N GLY A 480 -38.40 -64.37 -47.18
CA GLY A 480 -38.44 -64.91 -48.55
C GLY A 480 -37.30 -65.81 -49.05
N GLU A 481 -36.18 -66.00 -48.36
CA GLU A 481 -35.18 -67.02 -48.77
C GLU A 481 -34.51 -67.66 -47.55
N GLU A 482 -34.24 -68.97 -47.63
CA GLU A 482 -33.32 -69.63 -46.70
C GLU A 482 -31.97 -68.92 -46.78
N GLY A 483 -31.48 -68.42 -45.65
CA GLY A 483 -30.35 -67.51 -45.66
C GLY A 483 -29.70 -67.39 -44.30
N THR A 484 -28.43 -67.00 -44.31
CA THR A 484 -27.71 -66.60 -43.09
C THR A 484 -27.62 -65.08 -43.06
N TYR A 485 -28.21 -64.49 -42.03
CA TYR A 485 -28.27 -63.04 -41.83
C TYR A 485 -27.31 -62.63 -40.73
N THR A 486 -26.54 -61.57 -40.99
CA THR A 486 -25.59 -60.99 -40.05
C THR A 486 -26.27 -59.87 -39.29
N VAL A 487 -26.63 -60.12 -38.04
CA VAL A 487 -27.31 -59.18 -37.16
C VAL A 487 -26.29 -58.43 -36.33
N THR A 488 -26.38 -57.10 -36.34
CA THR A 488 -25.53 -56.24 -35.51
C THR A 488 -26.40 -55.47 -34.52
N GLN A 489 -26.04 -55.53 -33.25
CA GLN A 489 -26.58 -54.67 -32.21
C GLN A 489 -25.53 -53.61 -31.88
N VAL A 490 -25.94 -52.35 -31.86
CA VAL A 490 -25.14 -51.21 -31.43
C VAL A 490 -25.80 -50.60 -30.21
N VAL A 491 -25.04 -50.44 -29.14
CA VAL A 491 -25.51 -49.91 -27.86
C VAL A 491 -24.66 -48.69 -27.51
N SER A 492 -25.28 -47.58 -27.12
CA SER A 492 -24.57 -46.33 -26.82
C SER A 492 -25.04 -45.65 -25.55
N ASN A 493 -24.14 -44.86 -24.95
CA ASN A 493 -24.43 -43.94 -23.86
C ASN A 493 -23.55 -42.68 -23.99
N ILE A 494 -23.45 -41.87 -22.93
CA ILE A 494 -22.61 -40.65 -22.91
C ILE A 494 -21.11 -40.92 -23.14
N CYS A 495 -20.65 -42.14 -22.89
CA CYS A 495 -19.26 -42.58 -23.03
C CYS A 495 -18.91 -43.14 -24.41
N GLY A 496 -19.89 -43.26 -25.30
CA GLY A 496 -19.68 -43.72 -26.66
C GLY A 496 -20.61 -44.87 -27.01
N SER A 497 -20.11 -45.80 -27.81
CA SER A 497 -20.90 -46.93 -28.32
C SER A 497 -20.06 -48.19 -28.40
N ASP A 498 -20.69 -49.32 -28.13
CA ASP A 498 -20.16 -50.65 -28.42
C ASP A 498 -21.08 -51.39 -29.38
N SER A 499 -20.55 -52.37 -30.10
CA SER A 499 -21.31 -53.14 -31.08
C SER A 499 -20.91 -54.60 -31.10
N ILE A 500 -21.90 -55.49 -31.21
CA ILE A 500 -21.70 -56.92 -31.35
C ILE A 500 -22.46 -57.44 -32.57
N THR A 501 -21.84 -58.40 -33.27
CA THR A 501 -22.41 -59.01 -34.46
C THR A 501 -22.52 -60.52 -34.28
N GLN A 502 -23.67 -61.10 -34.63
CA GLN A 502 -23.92 -62.55 -34.65
C GLN A 502 -24.66 -62.95 -35.93
N THR A 503 -24.49 -64.20 -36.37
CA THR A 503 -25.13 -64.72 -37.58
C THR A 503 -26.25 -65.69 -37.23
N PHE A 504 -27.42 -65.54 -37.86
CA PHE A 504 -28.56 -66.42 -37.70
C PHE A 504 -28.95 -67.03 -39.05
N THR A 505 -29.10 -68.36 -39.08
CA THR A 505 -29.60 -69.07 -40.25
C THR A 505 -31.09 -69.30 -40.10
N VAL A 506 -31.89 -68.76 -41.01
CA VAL A 506 -33.34 -68.88 -41.01
C VAL A 506 -33.79 -69.66 -42.25
N SER A 507 -34.85 -70.45 -42.12
CA SER A 507 -35.40 -71.23 -43.23
C SER A 507 -36.92 -71.38 -43.12
N PRO A 508 -37.64 -71.39 -44.26
CA PRO A 508 -39.09 -71.64 -44.25
C PRO A 508 -39.43 -73.03 -43.71
N ASP A 509 -40.53 -73.12 -42.98
CA ASP A 509 -41.06 -74.40 -42.48
C ASP A 509 -41.30 -75.38 -43.63
N GLN A 510 -40.71 -76.57 -43.54
CA GLN A 510 -40.99 -77.68 -44.46
C GLN A 510 -42.24 -78.43 -43.95
N VAL A 511 -43.41 -77.78 -43.99
CA VAL A 511 -44.66 -78.50 -43.70
C VAL A 511 -44.97 -79.42 -44.87
N ASN A 512 -44.63 -80.69 -44.69
CA ASN A 512 -44.89 -81.78 -45.63
C ASN A 512 -46.33 -81.74 -46.16
N SER A 513 -46.48 -81.52 -47.47
CA SER A 513 -47.74 -81.76 -48.19
C SER A 513 -48.12 -83.24 -48.07
N VAL A 514 -49.27 -83.56 -47.45
CA VAL A 514 -49.76 -84.95 -47.35
C VAL A 514 -50.81 -85.20 -48.44
N GLY A 515 -50.38 -85.57 -49.65
CA GLY A 515 -51.27 -85.99 -50.73
C GLY A 515 -50.63 -87.07 -51.60
N ASN A 516 -51.41 -87.86 -52.34
CA ASN A 516 -50.88 -88.93 -53.21
C ASN A 516 -49.96 -88.35 -54.31
N LEU A 517 -48.64 -88.34 -54.06
CA LEU A 517 -47.55 -87.79 -54.90
C LEU A 517 -47.32 -88.49 -56.26
N LYS A 518 -48.31 -89.20 -56.81
CA LYS A 518 -48.15 -89.79 -58.15
C LYS A 518 -48.28 -88.76 -59.27
N GLU A 519 -48.95 -87.65 -58.99
CA GLU A 519 -49.36 -86.66 -59.99
C GLU A 519 -48.66 -85.29 -59.79
N ILE A 520 -48.00 -85.08 -58.64
CA ILE A 520 -47.29 -83.85 -58.27
C ILE A 520 -45.88 -84.18 -57.74
N ASN A 521 -44.85 -83.56 -58.31
CA ASN A 521 -43.45 -83.63 -57.87
C ASN A 521 -43.14 -82.65 -56.72
N ASP A 522 -43.69 -81.43 -56.78
CA ASP A 522 -43.45 -80.36 -55.79
C ASP A 522 -44.69 -79.44 -55.73
N LEU A 523 -45.02 -78.97 -54.53
CA LEU A 523 -46.07 -77.98 -54.28
C LEU A 523 -45.56 -77.00 -53.22
N LYS A 524 -45.37 -75.75 -53.61
CA LYS A 524 -44.92 -74.66 -52.71
C LYS A 524 -45.91 -73.51 -52.75
N VAL A 525 -46.23 -73.01 -51.57
CA VAL A 525 -47.11 -71.84 -51.39
C VAL A 525 -46.32 -70.78 -50.65
N TYR A 526 -46.03 -69.66 -51.32
CA TYR A 526 -45.21 -68.60 -50.75
C TYR A 526 -45.59 -67.19 -51.25
N PRO A 527 -45.53 -66.16 -50.38
CA PRO A 527 -45.31 -66.27 -48.94
C PRO A 527 -46.50 -66.96 -48.25
N ASN A 528 -46.23 -67.66 -47.15
CA ASN A 528 -47.24 -68.27 -46.29
C ASN A 528 -46.71 -68.21 -44.84
N PRO A 529 -47.24 -67.35 -43.96
CA PRO A 529 -48.47 -66.54 -44.10
C PRO A 529 -48.42 -65.45 -45.18
N ALA A 530 -49.60 -65.03 -45.64
CA ALA A 530 -49.77 -64.12 -46.77
C ALA A 530 -50.67 -62.92 -46.45
N SER A 531 -50.18 -61.71 -46.72
CA SER A 531 -50.95 -60.46 -46.57
C SER A 531 -51.32 -59.79 -47.91
N SER A 532 -50.76 -60.28 -49.02
CA SER A 532 -50.99 -59.72 -50.36
C SER A 532 -50.95 -60.81 -51.44
N GLN A 533 -50.01 -60.76 -52.40
CA GLN A 533 -49.92 -61.77 -53.46
C GLN A 533 -49.33 -63.08 -52.93
N VAL A 534 -49.91 -64.20 -53.33
CA VAL A 534 -49.42 -65.57 -53.05
C VAL A 534 -49.09 -66.26 -54.35
N ASN A 535 -47.94 -66.93 -54.36
CA ASN A 535 -47.51 -67.83 -55.42
C ASN A 535 -47.83 -69.26 -55.02
N ILE A 536 -48.50 -69.98 -55.92
CA ILE A 536 -48.70 -71.42 -55.84
C ILE A 536 -47.84 -72.02 -56.94
N ALA A 537 -46.66 -72.52 -56.57
CA ALA A 537 -45.75 -73.20 -57.48
C ALA A 537 -46.03 -74.70 -57.43
N LEU A 538 -46.41 -75.27 -58.58
CA LEU A 538 -46.83 -76.66 -58.76
C LEU A 538 -45.96 -77.33 -59.83
N ASP A 539 -45.38 -78.48 -59.54
CA ASP A 539 -44.65 -79.29 -60.53
C ASP A 539 -45.42 -80.58 -60.80
N LEU A 540 -46.04 -80.70 -61.98
CA LEU A 540 -46.85 -81.86 -62.37
C LEU A 540 -46.03 -82.94 -63.06
N THR A 541 -46.31 -84.20 -62.75
CA THR A 541 -45.62 -85.36 -63.34
C THR A 541 -46.03 -85.65 -64.78
N GLU A 542 -47.25 -85.27 -65.17
CA GLU A 542 -47.80 -85.47 -66.52
C GLU A 542 -48.85 -84.42 -66.89
N ARG A 543 -49.27 -84.42 -68.16
CA ARG A 543 -50.25 -83.45 -68.66
C ARG A 543 -51.66 -83.81 -68.22
N MET A 544 -52.32 -82.91 -67.49
CA MET A 544 -53.66 -83.14 -66.98
C MET A 544 -54.43 -81.85 -66.71
N ASN A 545 -55.76 -81.98 -66.60
CA ASN A 545 -56.65 -80.87 -66.27
C ASN A 545 -56.60 -80.60 -64.77
N VAL A 546 -56.18 -79.40 -64.37
CA VAL A 546 -55.98 -79.03 -62.97
C VAL A 546 -56.79 -77.80 -62.59
N SER A 547 -57.40 -77.84 -61.40
CA SER A 547 -57.99 -76.68 -60.75
C SER A 547 -57.42 -76.50 -59.35
N ILE A 548 -57.27 -75.24 -58.96
CA ILE A 548 -56.93 -74.82 -57.60
C ILE A 548 -58.23 -74.43 -56.91
N GLU A 549 -58.46 -74.98 -55.72
CA GLU A 549 -59.59 -74.65 -54.85
C GLU A 549 -59.06 -74.19 -53.51
N ILE A 550 -59.55 -73.06 -53.01
CA ILE A 550 -59.27 -72.59 -51.65
C ILE A 550 -60.56 -72.64 -50.85
N THR A 551 -60.51 -73.30 -49.70
CA THR A 551 -61.63 -73.47 -48.78
C THR A 551 -61.31 -72.85 -47.43
N ASP A 552 -62.32 -72.26 -46.79
CA ASP A 552 -62.19 -71.87 -45.38
C ASP A 552 -62.28 -73.10 -44.45
N MET A 553 -62.03 -72.91 -43.16
CA MET A 553 -62.09 -73.99 -42.16
C MET A 553 -63.50 -74.61 -41.97
N GLN A 554 -64.55 -73.99 -42.51
CA GLN A 554 -65.90 -74.55 -42.52
C GLN A 554 -66.18 -75.36 -43.81
N GLY A 555 -65.19 -75.49 -44.70
CA GLY A 555 -65.28 -76.22 -45.97
C GLY A 555 -66.00 -75.43 -47.06
N ARG A 556 -66.23 -74.12 -46.89
CA ARG A 556 -66.82 -73.28 -47.94
C ARG A 556 -65.72 -72.91 -48.94
N VAL A 557 -65.98 -73.13 -50.22
CA VAL A 557 -65.07 -72.70 -51.30
C VAL A 557 -65.11 -71.18 -51.39
N VAL A 558 -63.97 -70.55 -51.11
CA VAL A 558 -63.80 -69.09 -51.19
C VAL A 558 -63.18 -68.67 -52.52
N MET A 559 -62.44 -69.56 -53.16
CA MET A 559 -61.85 -69.32 -54.47
C MET A 559 -61.73 -70.64 -55.23
N MET A 560 -61.96 -70.60 -56.55
CA MET A 560 -61.70 -71.72 -57.43
C MET A 560 -61.20 -71.18 -58.77
N GLU A 561 -60.04 -71.67 -59.20
CA GLU A 561 -59.45 -71.34 -60.48
C GLU A 561 -59.20 -72.62 -61.29
N ASN A 562 -59.57 -72.60 -62.58
CA ASN A 562 -59.30 -73.72 -63.48
C ASN A 562 -58.10 -73.38 -64.39
N LEU A 563 -56.98 -74.08 -64.18
CA LEU A 563 -55.76 -73.89 -64.96
C LEU A 563 -55.81 -74.60 -66.32
N GLY A 564 -56.80 -75.45 -66.54
CA GLY A 564 -56.94 -76.25 -67.75
C GLY A 564 -55.91 -77.39 -67.84
N ASP A 565 -55.63 -77.87 -69.06
CA ASP A 565 -54.70 -78.99 -69.31
C ASP A 565 -53.23 -78.52 -69.33
N VAL A 566 -52.59 -78.55 -68.15
CA VAL A 566 -51.22 -78.10 -67.88
C VAL A 566 -50.26 -79.29 -67.61
N ASN A 567 -48.94 -79.05 -67.67
CA ASN A 567 -47.88 -80.05 -67.43
C ASN A 567 -46.62 -79.40 -66.86
N GLY A 568 -45.78 -80.14 -66.13
CA GLY A 568 -44.53 -79.66 -65.55
C GLY A 568 -44.73 -78.51 -64.56
N LYS A 569 -43.72 -77.64 -64.43
CA LYS A 569 -43.76 -76.50 -63.51
C LYS A 569 -44.74 -75.42 -63.96
N GLN A 570 -45.67 -75.11 -63.07
CA GLN A 570 -46.66 -74.05 -63.18
C GLN A 570 -46.53 -73.15 -61.97
N VAL A 571 -46.71 -71.85 -62.18
CA VAL A 571 -46.83 -70.88 -61.09
C VAL A 571 -48.13 -70.14 -61.31
N TYR A 572 -48.97 -70.16 -60.29
CA TYR A 572 -50.20 -69.41 -60.28
C TYR A 572 -50.14 -68.36 -59.18
N ASN A 573 -50.55 -67.13 -59.53
CA ASN A 573 -50.55 -65.98 -58.65
C ASN A 573 -51.98 -65.60 -58.32
N PHE A 574 -52.27 -65.39 -57.04
CA PHE A 574 -53.52 -64.79 -56.63
C PHE A 574 -53.34 -63.77 -55.51
N ASN A 575 -54.31 -62.88 -55.39
CA ASN A 575 -54.33 -61.84 -54.37
C ASN A 575 -55.02 -62.36 -53.11
N ALA A 576 -54.25 -62.63 -52.05
CA ALA A 576 -54.80 -63.04 -50.76
C ALA A 576 -55.45 -61.88 -49.99
N SER A 577 -55.23 -60.61 -50.39
CA SER A 577 -55.91 -59.46 -49.76
C SER A 577 -57.44 -59.49 -49.94
N ASP A 578 -57.93 -60.30 -50.88
CA ASP A 578 -59.36 -60.48 -51.14
C ASP A 578 -59.98 -61.50 -50.16
N LEU A 579 -59.16 -62.21 -49.38
CA LEU A 579 -59.55 -63.13 -48.32
C LEU A 579 -59.47 -62.44 -46.96
N SER A 580 -60.33 -62.85 -46.02
CA SER A 580 -60.20 -62.39 -44.63
C SER A 580 -59.02 -63.07 -43.95
N SER A 581 -58.42 -62.42 -42.97
CA SER A 581 -57.37 -63.04 -42.16
C SER A 581 -57.87 -64.35 -41.53
N GLY A 582 -57.10 -65.43 -41.67
CA GLY A 582 -57.52 -66.76 -41.22
C GLY A 582 -56.73 -67.90 -41.87
N VAL A 583 -57.04 -69.12 -41.45
CA VAL A 583 -56.46 -70.35 -42.01
C VAL A 583 -57.39 -70.90 -43.09
N TYR A 584 -56.80 -71.28 -44.22
CA TYR A 584 -57.47 -71.82 -45.39
C TYR A 584 -56.81 -73.13 -45.82
N ILE A 585 -57.58 -73.99 -46.48
CA ILE A 585 -57.08 -75.20 -47.13
C ILE A 585 -57.07 -74.96 -48.63
N LEU A 586 -55.86 -74.92 -49.20
CA LEU A 586 -55.63 -74.95 -50.63
C LEU A 586 -55.60 -76.40 -51.09
N ASN A 587 -56.39 -76.70 -52.11
CA ASN A 587 -56.58 -78.04 -52.63
C ASN A 587 -56.38 -78.02 -54.16
N ILE A 588 -55.45 -78.83 -54.65
CA ILE A 588 -55.20 -79.04 -56.08
C ILE A 588 -56.03 -80.24 -56.51
N GLN A 589 -56.87 -80.07 -57.54
CA GLN A 589 -57.79 -81.11 -58.00
C GLN A 589 -57.64 -81.40 -59.49
N ASN A 590 -57.91 -82.64 -59.88
CA ASN A 590 -58.13 -83.05 -61.26
C ASN A 590 -59.56 -83.59 -61.44
N ARG A 591 -59.91 -84.09 -62.64
CA ARG A 591 -61.24 -84.67 -62.91
C ARG A 591 -61.61 -85.91 -62.06
N LYS A 592 -60.65 -86.55 -61.41
CA LYS A 592 -60.81 -87.74 -60.56
C LYS A 592 -60.85 -87.41 -59.06
N GLY A 593 -60.44 -86.21 -58.64
CA GLY A 593 -60.48 -85.76 -57.26
C GLY A 593 -59.27 -84.90 -56.86
N SER A 594 -59.07 -84.72 -55.56
CA SER A 594 -57.89 -84.02 -54.99
C SER A 594 -56.61 -84.79 -55.26
N ILE A 595 -55.58 -84.07 -55.70
CA ILE A 595 -54.25 -84.58 -56.06
C ILE A 595 -53.13 -83.97 -55.19
N GLY A 596 -53.42 -82.91 -54.46
CA GLY A 596 -52.54 -82.32 -53.45
C GLY A 596 -53.29 -81.29 -52.61
N HIS A 597 -52.81 -81.01 -51.39
CA HIS A 597 -53.35 -79.93 -50.58
C HIS A 597 -52.23 -79.25 -49.79
N HIS A 598 -52.46 -77.99 -49.41
CA HIS A 598 -51.56 -77.17 -48.62
C HIS A 598 -52.37 -76.28 -47.68
N THR A 599 -51.83 -75.98 -46.50
CA THR A 599 -52.42 -74.98 -45.60
C THR A 599 -51.98 -73.59 -46.04
N LEU A 600 -52.93 -72.66 -46.20
CA LEU A 600 -52.66 -71.26 -46.51
C LEU A 600 -53.10 -70.42 -45.30
N ILE A 601 -52.21 -69.59 -44.78
CA ILE A 601 -52.49 -68.64 -43.71
C ILE A 601 -52.56 -67.25 -44.34
N VAL A 602 -53.68 -66.55 -44.16
CA VAL A 602 -53.86 -65.16 -44.59
C VAL A 602 -53.83 -64.26 -43.35
N GLU A 603 -53.05 -63.19 -43.40
CA GLU A 603 -52.88 -62.19 -42.33
C GLU A 603 -53.58 -60.87 -42.63
#